data_AF-A0A9X6ACB0-F1
#
_entry.id   AF-A0A9X6ACB0-F1
#
_cell.length_a   1.000
_cell.length_b   1.000
_cell.length_c   1.000
_cell.angle_alpha   90.00
_cell.angle_beta   90.00
_cell.angle_gamma   90.00
#
_symmetry.space_group_name_H-M   'P 1'
#
loop_
_entity.id
_entity.type
_entity.pdbx_description
1 polymer ?
#
loop_
_entity_poly.entity_id
_entity_poly.type
_entity_poly.pdbx_seq_one_letter_code
_entity_poly.pdbx_strand_id
1 'polypeptide(L)' 'MSAPAPSPLAIVDAEPLPRQEEVLTDAALAFVAELHRSFTPRRDELLARRAERRAEIARTSTLDFLPQTAAIRADDSWK' A
#
# COMPACT_ATOMS: atom_id res chain seq x y z
N MET A 1 5.42 -10.27 -12.88
CA MET A 1 6.33 -9.11 -12.89
C MET A 1 6.99 -9.05 -11.53
N SER A 2 8.32 -9.15 -11.49
CA SER A 2 9.07 -9.14 -10.23
C SER A 2 8.89 -7.79 -9.55
N ALA A 3 8.51 -7.78 -8.27
CA ALA A 3 8.63 -6.58 -7.46
C ALA A 3 10.12 -6.14 -7.52
N PRO A 4 10.40 -4.83 -7.63
CA PRO A 4 11.78 -4.36 -7.49
C PRO A 4 12.33 -4.85 -6.14
N ALA A 5 13.61 -5.25 -6.13
CA ALA A 5 14.28 -5.61 -4.89
C ALA A 5 14.09 -4.47 -3.87
N PRO A 6 13.81 -4.77 -2.58
CA PRO A 6 13.57 -3.74 -1.60
C PRO A 6 14.77 -2.81 -1.54
N SER A 7 14.56 -1.53 -1.82
CA SER A 7 15.62 -0.53 -1.70
C SER A 7 16.17 -0.55 -0.28
N PRO A 8 17.50 -0.45 -0.09
CA PRO A 8 18.05 -0.26 1.24
C PRO A 8 17.46 1.00 1.86
N LEU A 9 17.22 0.97 3.16
CA LEU A 9 16.73 2.13 3.88
C LEU A 9 17.76 3.23 3.80
N ALA A 10 17.35 4.36 3.23
CA ALA A 10 18.13 5.58 3.22
C ALA A 10 17.45 6.55 4.19
N ILE A 11 18.13 6.85 5.29
CA ILE A 11 17.78 8.01 6.11
C ILE A 11 18.37 9.21 5.37
N VAL A 12 17.51 10.14 4.99
CA VAL A 12 17.94 11.39 4.35
C VAL A 12 18.34 12.34 5.46
N ASP A 13 19.58 12.83 5.42
CA ASP A 13 20.04 13.86 6.34
C ASP A 13 19.23 15.14 6.09
N ALA A 14 18.46 15.52 7.10
CA ALA A 14 17.66 16.74 7.14
C ALA A 14 18.04 17.54 8.39
N GLU A 15 17.74 18.83 8.39
CA GLU A 15 17.95 19.69 9.56
C GLU A 15 17.23 19.06 10.78
N PRO A 16 17.95 18.76 11.89
CA PRO A 16 17.35 18.13 13.05
C PRO A 16 16.23 18.98 13.64
N LEU A 17 15.06 18.38 13.80
CA LEU A 17 13.92 19.05 14.44
C LEU A 17 13.94 18.82 15.96
N PRO A 18 13.50 19.81 16.77
CA PRO A 18 13.35 19.60 18.20
C PRO A 18 12.47 18.37 18.49
N ARG A 19 12.94 17.47 19.37
CA ARG A 19 12.24 16.25 19.81
C ARG A 19 12.08 15.16 18.75
N GLN A 20 12.76 15.26 17.61
CA GLN A 20 12.73 14.24 16.56
C GLN A 20 13.20 12.88 17.06
N GLU A 21 14.17 12.86 17.96
CA GLU A 21 14.74 11.68 18.60
C GLU A 21 13.74 10.90 19.46
N GLU A 22 12.66 11.55 19.94
CA GLU A 22 11.59 10.87 20.67
C GLU A 22 10.73 10.00 19.74
N VAL A 23 10.67 10.34 18.44
CA VAL A 23 9.85 9.65 17.43
C VAL A 23 10.71 8.72 16.58
N LEU A 24 11.84 9.22 16.08
CA LEU A 24 12.77 8.49 15.20
C LEU A 24 13.83 7.75 16.02
N THR A 25 13.39 7.06 17.07
CA THR A 25 14.26 6.14 17.83
C THR A 25 14.74 5.00 16.93
N ASP A 26 15.88 4.40 17.26
CA ASP A 26 16.41 3.25 16.51
C ASP A 26 15.40 2.11 16.40
N ALA A 27 14.64 1.85 17.47
CA ALA A 27 13.59 0.84 17.49
C ALA A 27 12.43 1.19 16.54
N ALA A 28 12.00 2.45 16.51
CA ALA A 28 10.95 2.90 15.60
C ALA A 28 11.40 2.82 14.13
N LEU A 29 12.64 3.21 13.84
CA LEU A 29 13.22 3.11 12.50
C LEU A 29 13.34 1.65 12.05
N ALA A 30 13.80 0.75 12.92
CA ALA A 30 13.86 -0.68 12.66
C ALA A 30 12.48 -1.30 12.41
N PHE A 31 11.46 -0.85 13.13
CA PHE A 31 10.08 -1.31 12.92
C PHE A 31 9.51 -0.85 11.57
N VAL A 32 9.62 0.44 11.24
CA VAL A 32 9.14 0.98 9.95
C VAL A 32 9.88 0.32 8.77
N ALA A 33 11.16 0.04 8.96
CA ALA A 33 11.99 -0.71 8.03
C ALA A 33 11.43 -2.10 7.72
N GLU A 34 11.00 -2.85 8.73
CA GLU A 34 10.37 -4.16 8.56
C GLU A 34 9.02 -4.08 7.85
N LEU A 35 8.18 -3.10 8.21
CA LEU A 35 6.92 -2.84 7.53
C LEU A 35 7.15 -2.54 6.04
N HIS A 36 8.12 -1.69 5.73
CA HIS A 36 8.46 -1.35 4.35
C HIS A 36 8.85 -2.58 3.55
N ARG A 37 9.77 -3.41 4.07
CA ARG A 37 10.19 -4.64 3.40
C ARG A 37 9.04 -5.62 3.19
N SER A 38 8.14 -5.73 4.16
CA SER A 38 7.03 -6.69 4.13
C SER A 38 5.89 -6.27 3.19
N PHE A 39 5.58 -4.97 3.12
CA PHE A 39 4.34 -4.49 2.49
C PHE A 39 4.53 -3.69 1.20
N THR A 40 5.72 -3.12 0.95
CA THR A 40 5.98 -2.36 -0.29
C THR A 40 5.69 -3.16 -1.56
N PRO A 41 6.08 -4.45 -1.69
CA PRO A 41 5.77 -5.22 -2.89
C PRO A 41 4.27 -5.29 -3.21
N ARG A 42 3.44 -5.51 -2.18
CA ARG A 42 1.98 -5.57 -2.34
C ARG A 42 1.39 -4.20 -2.64
N ARG A 43 1.89 -3.15 -2.01
CA ARG A 43 1.48 -1.76 -2.29
C ARG A 43 1.71 -1.43 -3.76
N ASP A 44 2.88 -1.75 -4.29
CA ASP A 44 3.26 -1.43 -5.67
C ASP A 44 2.41 -2.20 -6.68
N GLU A 45 2.11 -3.48 -6.42
CA GLU A 45 1.17 -4.28 -7.21
C GLU A 45 -0.23 -3.63 -7.24
N LEU A 46 -0.74 -3.17 -6.09
CA LEU A 46 -2.05 -2.53 -6.01
C LEU A 46 -2.10 -1.18 -6.75
N LEU A 47 -1.00 -0.42 -6.75
CA LEU A 47 -0.90 0.82 -7.52
C LEU A 47 -0.92 0.55 -9.03
N ALA A 48 -0.23 -0.49 -9.49
CA ALA A 48 -0.28 -0.92 -10.88
C ALA A 48 -1.70 -1.35 -11.28
N ARG A 49 -2.35 -2.21 -10.49
CA ARG A 49 -3.74 -2.65 -10.70
C ARG A 49 -4.72 -1.48 -10.71
N ARG A 50 -4.47 -0.43 -9.92
CA ARG A 50 -5.28 0.79 -9.95
C ARG A 50 -5.19 1.51 -11.30
N ALA A 51 -4.00 1.56 -11.92
CA ALA A 51 -3.85 2.14 -13.25
C ALA A 51 -4.61 1.33 -14.31
N GLU A 52 -4.47 0.00 -14.28
CA GLU A 52 -5.20 -0.92 -15.16
C GLU A 52 -6.71 -0.75 -15.05
N ARG A 53 -7.24 -0.73 -13.82
CA ARG A 53 -8.68 -0.58 -13.59
C ARG A 53 -9.20 0.77 -14.07
N ARG A 54 -8.43 1.86 -13.91
CA ARG A 54 -8.82 3.17 -14.47
C ARG A 54 -8.93 3.13 -16.00
N ALA A 55 -8.01 2.47 -16.68
CA ALA A 55 -8.06 2.33 -18.14
C ALA A 55 -9.27 1.51 -18.59
N GLU A 56 -9.61 0.44 -17.86
CA GLU A 56 -10.79 -0.37 -18.13
C GLU A 56 -12.10 0.43 -17.97
N ILE A 57 -12.22 1.21 -16.89
CA ILE A 57 -13.37 2.08 -16.63
C ILE A 57 -13.50 3.13 -17.74
N ALA A 58 -12.40 3.77 -18.13
CA ALA A 58 -12.41 4.76 -19.21
C ALA A 58 -12.87 4.16 -20.56
N ARG A 59 -12.52 2.89 -20.83
CA ARG A 59 -12.95 2.18 -22.04
C ARG A 59 -14.42 1.77 -22.01
N THR A 60 -14.94 1.39 -20.84
CA THR A 60 -16.30 0.84 -20.68
C THR A 60 -17.33 1.90 -20.29
N SER A 61 -16.88 3.08 -19.85
CA SER A 61 -17.70 4.21 -19.38
C SER A 61 -18.78 3.83 -18.36
N THR A 62 -18.59 2.72 -17.64
CA THR A 62 -19.58 2.17 -16.72
C THR A 62 -18.91 1.70 -15.43
N LEU A 63 -19.62 1.87 -14.32
CA LEU A 63 -19.25 1.38 -13.01
C LEU A 63 -20.44 0.59 -12.48
N ASP A 64 -20.18 -0.64 -12.04
CA ASP A 64 -21.19 -1.49 -11.42
C ASP A 64 -20.52 -2.42 -10.39
N PHE A 65 -21.34 -3.08 -9.57
CA PHE A 65 -20.88 -4.03 -8.57
C PHE A 65 -20.25 -5.27 -9.21
N LEU A 66 -19.14 -5.71 -8.62
CA LEU A 66 -18.50 -6.96 -9.03
C LEU A 66 -19.42 -8.16 -8.72
N PRO A 67 -19.73 -9.01 -9.71
CA PRO A 67 -20.53 -10.21 -9.49
C PRO A 67 -19.86 -11.19 -8.53
N GLN A 68 -18.52 -11.26 -8.52
CA GLN A 68 -17.76 -12.22 -7.71
C GLN A 68 -17.93 -11.99 -6.20
N THR A 69 -18.33 -10.79 -5.77
CA THR A 69 -18.54 -10.45 -4.35
C THR A 69 -20.03 -10.32 -3.99
N ALA A 70 -20.95 -10.73 -4.88
CA ALA A 70 -22.39 -10.63 -4.62
C ALA A 70 -22.83 -11.45 -3.40
N ALA A 71 -22.26 -12.64 -3.20
CA ALA A 71 -22.58 -13.50 -2.05
C ALA A 71 -22.25 -12.82 -0.71
N ILE A 72 -21.12 -12.10 -0.63
CA ILE A 72 -20.73 -11.36 0.58
C ILE A 72 -21.73 -10.25 0.88
N ARG A 73 -22.20 -9.52 -0.14
CA ARG A 73 -23.19 -8.44 0.03
C ARG A 73 -24.59 -8.95 0.38
N ALA A 74 -24.92 -10.17 -0.03
CA ALA A 74 -26.22 -10.79 0.19
C ALA A 74 -26.32 -11.54 1.53
N ASP A 75 -25.19 -11.78 2.19
CA ASP A 75 -25.12 -12.45 3.48
C ASP A 75 -25.47 -11.46 4.60
N ASP A 76 -26.63 -11.66 5.24
CA ASP A 76 -27.16 -10.84 6.32
C ASP A 76 -26.64 -11.25 7.72
N SER A 77 -25.80 -12.27 7.78
CA SER A 77 -25.31 -12.84 9.04
C SER A 77 -24.05 -12.17 9.59
N TRP A 78 -23.27 -11.46 8.76
CA TRP A 78 -22.00 -10.85 9.18
C TRP A 78 -22.16 -9.39 9.60
N LYS A 79 -21.34 -8.97 10.56
CA LYS A 79 -21.21 -7.59 11.06
C LYS A 79 -19.75 -7.20 11.13
#